data_AF-A0A564YB72-F1
#
_entry.id   AF-A0A564YB72-F1
#
_cell.length_a   1.000
_cell.length_b   1.000
_cell.length_c   1.000
_cell.angle_alpha   90.00
_cell.angle_beta   90.00
_cell.angle_gamma   90.00
#
_symmetry.space_group_name_H-M   'P 1'
#
loop_
_entity.id
_entity.type
_entity.pdbx_description
1 polymer ?
#
loop_
_entity_poly.entity_id
_entity_poly.type
_entity_poly.pdbx_seq_one_letter_code
_entity_poly.pdbx_strand_id
1 'polypeptide(L)'
;MEDEKLNMCTPVKCEGQVENWLNKLLRTSRVSLHICIRNAYHQIMDPTCDLIEFFTTQLAQIGIIGLQIIWTMDATAALKEAKAEPKVMMKTNKHFLDILNLLINETTRDLSSVQRTKFETLITIM
;
A
#
# COMPACT_ATOMS: atom_id res chain seq x y z
N MET A 1 10.08 4.09 11.39
CA MET A 1 8.79 3.35 11.42
C MET A 1 8.67 2.58 12.75
N GLU A 2 8.91 3.24 13.87
CA GLU A 2 8.92 2.61 15.20
C GLU A 2 7.65 3.01 15.96
N ASP A 3 6.49 2.53 15.51
CA ASP A 3 5.24 2.43 16.31
C ASP A 3 4.05 1.83 15.52
N GLU A 4 4.27 1.34 14.29
CA GLU A 4 3.20 0.73 13.51
C GLU A 4 2.81 -0.64 14.08
N LYS A 5 1.53 -0.80 14.40
CA LYS A 5 0.98 -2.03 14.99
C LYS A 5 0.10 -2.73 13.98
N LEU A 6 0.48 -3.98 13.65
CA LEU A 6 -0.38 -4.89 12.89
C LEU A 6 -1.23 -5.69 13.87
N ASN A 7 -2.55 -5.53 13.78
CA ASN A 7 -3.47 -6.34 14.55
C ASN A 7 -3.51 -7.78 14.02
N MET A 8 -3.29 -8.75 14.90
CA MET A 8 -3.39 -10.16 14.54
C MET A 8 -4.86 -10.56 14.33
N CYS A 9 -5.13 -11.36 13.30
CA CYS A 9 -6.48 -11.88 13.04
C CYS A 9 -6.98 -12.83 14.15
N THR A 10 -6.06 -13.51 14.83
CA THR A 10 -6.36 -14.39 15.96
C THR A 10 -5.30 -14.23 17.05
N PRO A 11 -5.67 -14.17 18.34
CA PRO A 11 -4.69 -14.13 19.42
C PRO A 11 -3.92 -15.45 19.51
N VAL A 12 -2.61 -15.36 19.74
CA VAL A 12 -1.74 -16.52 19.96
C VAL A 12 -1.37 -16.60 21.44
N LYS A 13 -1.69 -17.72 22.08
CA LYS A 13 -1.27 -17.99 23.47
C LYS A 13 0.20 -18.43 23.49
N CYS A 14 0.99 -17.82 24.37
CA CYS A 14 2.40 -18.15 24.60
C CYS A 14 2.52 -19.24 25.66
N GLU A 15 2.03 -20.44 25.33
CA GLU A 15 1.98 -21.58 26.26
C GLU A 15 2.71 -22.79 25.65
N GLY A 16 3.39 -23.57 26.49
CA GLY A 16 4.14 -24.76 26.07
C GLY A 16 5.53 -24.44 25.49
N GLN A 17 6.05 -25.36 24.67
CA GLN A 17 7.39 -25.26 24.10
C GLN A 17 7.54 -24.00 23.24
N VAL A 18 8.66 -23.28 23.46
CA VAL A 18 8.94 -21.98 22.84
C VAL A 18 8.83 -21.99 21.32
N GLU A 19 9.43 -22.99 20.69
CA GLU A 19 9.41 -23.14 19.23
C GLU A 19 7.99 -23.32 18.67
N ASN A 20 7.08 -23.94 19.42
CA ASN A 20 5.72 -24.20 18.96
C ASN A 20 4.89 -22.91 18.93
N TRP A 21 4.92 -22.12 20.01
CA TRP A 21 4.16 -20.86 20.03
C TRP A 21 4.81 -19.78 19.16
N LEU A 22 6.14 -19.77 18.99
CA LEU A 22 6.82 -18.89 18.03
C LEU A 22 6.45 -19.22 16.59
N ASN A 23 6.44 -20.49 16.21
CA ASN A 23 6.00 -20.91 14.88
C ASN A 23 4.53 -20.55 14.62
N LYS A 24 3.68 -20.71 15.65
CA LYS A 24 2.28 -20.31 15.56
C LYS A 24 2.13 -18.80 15.39
N LEU A 25 2.86 -18.00 16.17
CA LEU A 25 2.91 -16.55 16.06
C LEU A 25 3.33 -16.10 14.65
N LEU A 26 4.41 -16.68 14.12
CA LEU A 26 4.90 -16.37 12.78
C LEU A 26 3.85 -16.66 11.70
N ARG A 27 3.19 -17.83 11.76
CA ARG A 27 2.13 -18.20 10.81
C ARG A 27 0.95 -17.25 10.91
N THR A 28 0.47 -16.95 12.12
CA THR A 28 -0.65 -16.04 12.35
C THR A 28 -0.33 -14.62 11.90
N SER A 29 0.88 -14.13 12.14
CA SER A 29 1.34 -12.81 11.68
C SER A 29 1.30 -12.72 10.15
N ARG A 30 1.84 -13.73 9.44
CA ARG A 30 1.78 -13.80 7.97
C ARG A 30 0.35 -13.82 7.44
N VAL A 31 -0.54 -14.61 8.04
CA VAL A 31 -1.96 -14.66 7.64
C VAL A 31 -2.64 -13.30 7.86
N SER A 32 -2.37 -12.65 8.99
CA SER A 32 -2.92 -11.32 9.30
C SER A 32 -2.46 -10.28 8.28
N LEU A 33 -1.16 -10.31 7.94
CA LEU A 33 -0.59 -9.45 6.91
C LEU A 33 -1.25 -9.69 5.54
N HIS A 34 -1.43 -10.94 5.13
CA HIS A 34 -2.10 -11.27 3.87
C HIS A 34 -3.55 -10.77 3.81
N ILE A 35 -4.28 -10.84 4.92
CA ILE A 35 -5.63 -10.27 5.01
C ILE A 35 -5.58 -8.75 4.84
N CYS A 36 -4.66 -8.06 5.49
CA CYS A 36 -4.49 -6.61 5.32
C CYS A 36 -4.16 -6.22 3.88
N ILE A 37 -3.26 -6.95 3.22
CA ILE A 37 -2.93 -6.71 1.80
C ILE A 37 -4.16 -6.93 0.92
N ARG A 38 -4.92 -8.00 1.15
CA ARG A 38 -6.15 -8.28 0.38
C ARG A 38 -7.21 -7.20 0.57
N ASN A 39 -7.40 -6.72 1.79
CA ASN A 39 -8.35 -5.65 2.07
C ASN A 39 -7.92 -4.34 1.40
N ALA A 40 -6.62 -4.02 1.48
CA ALA A 40 -6.06 -2.86 0.80
C ALA A 40 -6.25 -2.93 -0.72
N TYR A 41 -6.04 -4.10 -1.33
CA TYR A 41 -6.33 -4.33 -2.74
C TYR A 41 -7.81 -4.00 -3.05
N HIS A 42 -8.75 -4.57 -2.30
CA HIS A 42 -10.18 -4.30 -2.54
C HIS A 42 -10.54 -2.82 -2.39
N GLN A 43 -9.94 -2.13 -1.41
CA GLN A 43 -10.18 -0.70 -1.20
C GLN A 43 -9.65 0.15 -2.36
N ILE A 44 -8.44 -0.13 -2.85
CA ILE A 44 -7.83 0.63 -3.96
C ILE A 44 -8.55 0.39 -5.28
N MET A 45 -9.08 -0.82 -5.48
CA MET A 45 -9.84 -1.15 -6.69
C MET A 45 -11.25 -0.53 -6.69
N ASP A 46 -11.71 0.03 -5.56
CA ASP A 46 -12.99 0.73 -5.50
C ASP A 46 -12.85 2.11 -6.19
N PRO A 47 -13.67 2.42 -7.22
CA PRO A 47 -13.65 3.73 -7.89
C PRO A 47 -13.94 4.92 -6.96
N THR A 48 -14.54 4.68 -5.80
CA THR A 48 -14.85 5.70 -4.79
C THR A 48 -13.72 5.92 -3.79
N CYS A 49 -12.61 5.19 -3.91
CA CYS A 49 -11.47 5.29 -3.01
C CYS A 49 -10.81 6.67 -3.06
N ASP A 50 -10.73 7.33 -1.90
CA ASP A 50 -9.85 8.47 -1.70
C ASP A 50 -8.43 7.96 -1.44
N LEU A 51 -7.53 8.15 -2.41
CA LEU A 51 -6.14 7.73 -2.31
C LEU A 51 -5.40 8.38 -1.13
N ILE A 52 -5.70 9.64 -0.81
CA ILE A 52 -5.06 10.33 0.31
C ILE A 52 -5.56 9.75 1.64
N GLU A 53 -6.85 9.51 1.77
CA GLU A 53 -7.39 8.84 2.96
C GLU A 53 -6.80 7.44 3.12
N PHE A 54 -6.69 6.67 2.02
CA PHE A 54 -6.07 5.36 2.00
C PHE A 54 -4.60 5.42 2.47
N PHE A 55 -3.78 6.29 1.89
CA PHE A 55 -2.38 6.45 2.30
C PHE A 55 -2.23 7.12 3.66
N THR A 56 -3.24 7.75 4.23
CA THR A 56 -3.16 8.32 5.58
C THR A 56 -3.49 7.28 6.64
N THR A 57 -4.52 6.48 6.41
CA THR A 57 -5.07 5.52 7.38
C THR A 57 -4.28 4.22 7.46
N GLN A 58 -3.68 3.80 6.35
CA GLN A 58 -3.08 2.49 6.25
C GLN A 58 -1.69 2.41 6.90
N LEU A 59 -1.20 1.21 7.23
CA LEU A 59 0.21 1.02 7.57
C LEU A 59 1.12 1.40 6.40
N ALA A 60 2.31 1.92 6.66
CA ALA A 60 3.22 2.43 5.65
C ALA A 60 3.58 1.38 4.60
N GLN A 61 3.92 0.16 5.04
CA GLN A 61 4.25 -0.94 4.14
C GLN A 61 3.06 -1.36 3.26
N ILE A 62 1.84 -1.36 3.79
CA ILE A 62 0.67 -1.68 2.98
C ILE A 62 0.33 -0.52 2.03
N GLY A 63 0.60 0.73 2.42
CA GLY A 63 0.55 1.87 1.51
C GLY A 63 1.51 1.70 0.33
N ILE A 64 2.77 1.30 0.58
CA ILE A 64 3.75 1.02 -0.47
C ILE A 64 3.25 -0.09 -1.40
N ILE A 65 2.77 -1.21 -0.84
CA ILE A 65 2.22 -2.31 -1.64
C ILE A 65 1.00 -1.85 -2.46
N GLY A 66 0.13 -1.04 -1.86
CA GLY A 66 -1.06 -0.50 -2.51
C GLY A 66 -0.70 0.36 -3.72
N LEU A 67 0.23 1.29 -3.54
CA LEU A 67 0.81 2.07 -4.62
C LEU A 67 1.43 1.13 -5.67
N GLN A 68 2.15 0.09 -5.22
CA GLN A 68 2.79 -0.87 -6.10
C GLN A 68 1.82 -1.61 -7.02
N ILE A 69 0.65 -1.95 -6.49
CA ILE A 69 -0.42 -2.60 -7.24
C ILE A 69 -0.96 -1.66 -8.32
N ILE A 70 -1.22 -0.39 -8.00
CA ILE A 70 -1.76 0.60 -8.96
C ILE A 70 -0.85 0.73 -10.18
N TRP A 71 0.42 1.11 -9.99
CA TRP A 71 1.31 1.35 -11.13
C TRP A 71 1.56 0.08 -11.94
N THR A 72 1.68 -1.08 -11.29
CA THR A 72 1.93 -2.35 -11.99
C THR A 72 0.72 -2.74 -12.84
N MET A 73 -0.49 -2.61 -12.29
CA MET A 73 -1.72 -2.95 -13.00
C MET A 73 -1.95 -2.03 -14.19
N ASP A 74 -1.87 -0.72 -13.98
CA ASP A 74 -2.13 0.29 -15.00
C ASP A 74 -1.07 0.26 -16.10
N ALA A 75 0.20 0.12 -15.74
CA ALA A 75 1.27 -0.03 -16.73
C ALA A 75 1.09 -1.31 -17.55
N THR A 76 0.69 -2.42 -16.92
CA THR A 76 0.45 -3.68 -17.63
C THR A 76 -0.76 -3.58 -18.57
N ALA A 77 -1.83 -2.89 -18.15
CA ALA A 77 -2.99 -2.64 -19.00
C ALA A 77 -2.62 -1.75 -20.19
N ALA A 78 -1.91 -0.66 -19.94
CA ALA A 78 -1.43 0.25 -20.97
C ALA A 78 -0.52 -0.46 -21.99
N LEU A 79 0.40 -1.32 -21.54
CA LEU A 79 1.27 -2.09 -22.42
C LEU A 79 0.50 -3.06 -23.33
N LYS A 80 -0.59 -3.67 -22.82
CA LYS A 80 -1.47 -4.53 -23.63
C LYS A 80 -2.22 -3.75 -24.69
N GLU A 81 -2.68 -2.54 -24.35
CA GLU A 81 -3.47 -1.67 -25.23
C GLU A 81 -2.61 -0.82 -26.17
N ALA A 82 -1.32 -0.64 -25.89
CA ALA A 82 -0.42 0.25 -26.64
C ALA A 82 -0.32 -0.08 -28.14
N LYS A 83 -0.58 -1.34 -28.52
CA LYS A 83 -0.62 -1.76 -29.93
C LYS A 83 -1.84 -1.21 -30.68
N ALA A 84 -2.97 -1.07 -29.99
CA ALA A 84 -4.22 -0.58 -30.55
C ALA A 84 -4.34 0.95 -30.37
N GLU A 85 -3.94 1.47 -29.22
CA GLU A 85 -3.97 2.89 -28.90
C GLU A 85 -2.58 3.39 -28.45
N PRO A 86 -1.78 3.96 -29.36
CA PRO A 86 -0.41 4.40 -29.02
C PRO A 86 -0.37 5.54 -27.99
N LYS A 87 -1.49 6.25 -27.77
CA LYS A 87 -1.61 7.32 -26.78
C LYS A 87 -1.85 6.80 -25.35
N VAL A 88 -2.21 5.53 -25.16
CA VAL A 88 -2.54 4.97 -23.84
C VAL A 88 -1.37 5.06 -22.86
N MET A 89 -0.13 4.88 -23.35
CA MET A 89 1.08 5.02 -22.53
C MET A 89 1.25 6.45 -22.00
N MET A 90 1.00 7.45 -22.85
CA MET A 90 1.09 8.86 -22.45
C MET A 90 -0.02 9.21 -21.44
N LYS A 91 -1.23 8.70 -21.65
CA LYS A 91 -2.36 8.87 -20.72
C LYS A 91 -2.07 8.25 -19.35
N THR A 92 -1.50 7.05 -19.33
CA THR A 92 -1.13 6.32 -18.11
C THR A 92 0.01 7.01 -17.37
N ASN A 93 1.03 7.49 -18.09
CA ASN A 93 2.09 8.28 -17.48
C ASN A 93 1.56 9.59 -16.87
N LYS A 94 0.62 10.27 -17.54
CA LYS A 94 -0.03 11.44 -16.97
C LYS A 94 -0.78 11.07 -15.67
N HIS A 95 -1.50 9.96 -15.66
CA HIS A 95 -2.17 9.48 -14.45
C HIS A 95 -1.20 9.26 -13.28
N PHE A 96 -0.03 8.66 -13.52
CA PHE A 96 1.00 8.50 -12.49
C PHE A 96 1.56 9.85 -12.01
N LEU A 97 1.77 10.80 -12.91
CA LEU A 97 2.15 12.17 -12.53
C LEU A 97 1.08 12.86 -11.68
N ASP A 98 -0.21 12.63 -11.97
CA ASP A 98 -1.30 13.19 -11.18
C ASP A 98 -1.29 12.61 -9.75
N ILE A 99 -1.05 11.30 -9.58
CA ILE A 99 -0.88 10.67 -8.25
C ILE A 99 0.36 11.21 -7.53
N LEU A 100 1.49 11.35 -8.24
CA LEU A 100 2.72 11.90 -7.66
C LEU A 100 2.50 13.31 -7.12
N ASN A 101 1.87 14.17 -7.92
CA ASN A 101 1.55 15.53 -7.50
C ASN A 101 0.57 15.57 -6.32
N LEU A 102 -0.39 14.64 -6.28
CA LEU A 102 -1.29 14.47 -5.14
C LEU A 102 -0.50 14.17 -3.85
N LEU A 103 0.46 13.23 -3.90
CA LEU A 103 1.31 12.89 -2.76
C LEU A 103 2.24 14.05 -2.34
N ILE A 104 2.82 14.77 -3.31
CA ILE A 104 3.65 15.95 -3.05
C ILE A 104 2.84 17.03 -2.33
N ASN A 105 1.61 17.28 -2.77
CA ASN A 105 0.75 18.27 -2.14
C ASN A 105 0.46 17.94 -0.68
N GLU A 106 0.32 16.65 -0.31
CA GLU A 106 0.16 16.26 1.09
C GLU A 106 1.37 16.58 1.96
N THR A 107 2.59 16.58 1.40
CA THR A 107 3.80 16.93 2.17
C THR A 107 3.86 18.40 2.59
N THR A 108 3.06 19.26 1.97
CA THR A 108 2.95 20.69 2.32
C THR A 108 2.07 20.93 3.55
N ARG A 109 1.36 19.91 4.04
CA ARG A 109 0.48 19.98 5.22
C ARG A 109 1.25 19.68 6.51
N ASP A 110 0.63 20.00 7.65
CA ASP A 110 1.15 19.63 8.96
C ASP A 110 1.03 18.12 9.18
N LEU A 111 2.13 17.41 8.94
CA LEU A 111 2.24 15.96 9.12
C LEU A 111 3.05 15.62 10.37
N SER A 112 2.69 14.52 11.04
CA SER A 112 3.56 13.90 12.04
C SER A 112 4.86 13.41 11.40
N SER A 113 5.92 13.23 12.20
CA SER A 113 7.21 12.73 11.69
C SER A 113 7.05 11.38 10.96
N VAL A 114 6.21 10.48 11.46
CA VAL A 114 5.94 9.18 10.82
C VAL A 114 5.21 9.33 9.50
N GLN A 115 4.16 10.16 9.45
CA GLN A 115 3.43 10.43 8.22
C GLN A 115 4.31 11.08 7.17
N ARG A 116 5.17 12.04 7.56
CA ARG A 116 6.12 12.67 6.64
C ARG A 116 7.07 11.65 6.01
N THR A 117 7.71 10.81 6.81
CA THR A 117 8.56 9.73 6.29
C THR A 117 7.78 8.78 5.38
N LYS A 118 6.52 8.50 5.69
CA LYS A 118 5.66 7.65 4.85
C LYS A 118 5.40 8.29 3.48
N PHE A 119 4.96 9.55 3.42
CA PHE A 119 4.71 10.23 2.15
C PHE A 119 5.99 10.43 1.33
N GLU A 120 7.10 10.80 1.97
CA GLU A 120 8.42 10.88 1.30
C GLU A 120 8.85 9.53 0.70
N THR A 121 8.61 8.43 1.41
CA THR A 121 8.91 7.08 0.92
C THR A 121 8.03 6.72 -0.28
N LEU A 122 6.73 7.05 -0.24
CA LEU A 122 5.81 6.81 -1.36
C LEU A 122 6.22 7.61 -2.60
N ILE A 123 6.61 8.87 -2.42
CA ILE A 123 7.10 9.75 -3.50
C ILE A 123 8.40 9.19 -4.10
N THR A 124 9.31 8.66 -3.28
CA THR A 124 10.61 8.15 -3.74
C THR A 124 10.49 6.89 -4.60
N ILE A 125 9.45 6.08 -4.38
CA ILE A 125 9.28 4.78 -5.04
C ILE A 125 8.43 4.87 -6.33
N MET A 126 7.62 5.91 -6.48
CA MET A 126 6.85 6.21 -7.71
C MET A 126 7.72 6.70 -8.85
#